data_AF-A0A9P7NLP0-F1
#
_entry.id   AF-A0A9P7NLP0-F1
#
_cell.length_a   1.000
_cell.length_b   1.000
_cell.length_c   1.000
_cell.angle_alpha   90.00
_cell.angle_beta   90.00
_cell.angle_gamma   90.00
#
_symmetry.space_group_name_H-M   'P 1'
#
loop_
_entity.id
_entity.type
_entity.pdbx_description
1 polymer ?
#
loop_
_entity_poly.entity_id
_entity_poly.type
_entity_poly.pdbx_seq_one_letter_code
_entity_poly.pdbx_strand_id
1 'polypeptide(L)'
;MRVFVFDRLGGIASQQIDINKEPVQFLEVMLGSLGFVWMSEEDLGFDPTIQQIDGERFIEVERNGRSECIVIDGLIVRKLCMVGRATTCWKSHVKDYPETPLVIKDSWQPLERDEEGEMLK
;
A
#
# COMPACT_ATOMS: atom_id res chain seq x y z
N MET A 1 -4.30 -19.15 -21.54
CA MET A 1 -4.08 -18.05 -20.57
C MET A 1 -5.31 -17.92 -19.68
N ARG A 2 -5.15 -17.45 -18.44
CA ARG A 2 -6.26 -17.06 -17.57
C ARG A 2 -5.85 -15.81 -16.80
N VAL A 3 -6.78 -14.88 -16.61
CA VAL A 3 -6.57 -13.68 -15.80
C VAL A 3 -7.11 -13.95 -14.40
N PHE A 4 -6.36 -13.51 -13.39
CA PHE A 4 -6.79 -13.60 -12.00
C PHE A 4 -6.81 -12.19 -11.40
N VAL A 5 -7.87 -11.91 -10.65
CA VAL A 5 -7.95 -10.74 -9.78
C VAL A 5 -7.98 -11.28 -8.36
N PHE A 6 -7.05 -10.80 -7.55
CA PHE A 6 -6.99 -11.13 -6.13
C PHE A 6 -7.32 -9.89 -5.33
N ASP A 7 -8.26 -10.01 -4.42
CA ASP A 7 -8.56 -9.03 -3.40
C ASP A 7 -8.54 -9.68 -2.01
N ARG A 8 -9.03 -8.97 -1.00
CA ARG A 8 -9.08 -9.46 0.38
C ARG A 8 -10.23 -10.44 0.64
N LEU A 9 -11.18 -10.56 -0.29
CA LEU A 9 -12.27 -11.55 -0.27
C LEU A 9 -11.88 -12.85 -0.97
N GLY A 10 -10.87 -12.83 -1.84
CA GLY A 10 -10.29 -14.02 -2.44
C GLY A 10 -9.74 -13.77 -3.84
N GLY A 11 -9.60 -14.85 -4.61
CA GLY A 11 -9.22 -14.80 -6.02
C GLY A 11 -10.40 -15.11 -6.92
N ILE A 12 -10.68 -14.25 -7.89
CA ILE A 12 -11.60 -14.51 -9.00
C ILE A 12 -10.77 -14.74 -10.25
N ALA A 13 -11.17 -15.71 -11.05
CA ALA A 13 -10.46 -16.06 -12.27
C ALA A 13 -11.38 -15.97 -13.49
N SER A 14 -10.86 -15.49 -14.61
CA SER A 14 -11.56 -15.51 -15.88
C SER A 14 -11.77 -16.95 -16.37
N GLN A 15 -12.60 -17.12 -17.40
CA GLN A 15 -12.55 -18.34 -18.20
C GLN A 15 -11.16 -18.52 -18.83
N GLN A 16 -10.83 -19.75 -19.20
CA GLN A 16 -9.56 -20.04 -19.88
C GLN A 16 -9.64 -19.53 -21.33
N ILE A 17 -8.65 -18.74 -21.72
CA ILE A 17 -8.48 -18.20 -23.07
C ILE A 17 -7.45 -19.07 -23.81
N ASP A 18 -7.81 -19.68 -24.93
CA ASP A 18 -6.83 -20.34 -25.79
C ASP A 18 -6.22 -19.31 -26.74
N ILE A 19 -4.98 -18.89 -26.47
CA ILE A 19 -4.32 -17.81 -27.19
C ILE A 19 -4.18 -18.06 -28.71
N ASN A 20 -4.16 -19.33 -29.13
CA ASN A 20 -4.02 -19.68 -30.54
C ASN A 20 -5.37 -19.69 -31.27
N LYS A 21 -6.47 -19.90 -30.53
CA LYS A 21 -7.82 -19.94 -31.09
C LYS A 21 -8.58 -18.64 -30.89
N GLU A 22 -8.22 -17.87 -29.87
CA GLU A 22 -8.87 -16.63 -29.45
C GLU A 22 -7.87 -15.46 -29.38
N PRO A 23 -7.15 -15.14 -30.48
CA PRO A 23 -6.09 -14.13 -30.46
C PRO A 23 -6.63 -12.71 -30.18
N VAL A 24 -7.88 -12.40 -30.55
CA VAL A 24 -8.48 -11.08 -30.29
C VAL A 24 -8.68 -10.86 -28.80
N GLN A 25 -9.28 -11.81 -28.08
CA GLN A 25 -9.45 -11.71 -26.62
C GLN A 25 -8.11 -11.62 -25.90
N PHE A 26 -7.09 -12.35 -26.36
CA PHE A 26 -5.74 -12.21 -25.84
C PHE A 26 -5.20 -10.79 -25.99
N LEU A 27 -5.34 -10.19 -27.18
CA LEU A 27 -4.90 -8.81 -27.43
C LEU A 27 -5.69 -7.79 -26.60
N GLU A 28 -7.00 -7.97 -26.44
CA GLU A 28 -7.84 -7.12 -25.59
C GLU A 28 -7.38 -7.16 -24.12
N VAL A 29 -7.08 -8.34 -23.59
CA VAL A 29 -6.54 -8.49 -22.23
C VAL A 29 -5.18 -7.78 -22.11
N MET A 30 -4.29 -7.96 -23.08
CA MET A 30 -2.97 -7.32 -23.06
C MET A 30 -3.07 -5.80 -23.14
N LEU A 31 -3.89 -5.27 -24.06
CA LEU A 31 -4.13 -3.84 -24.20
C LEU A 31 -4.81 -3.25 -22.95
N GLY A 32 -5.80 -3.95 -22.39
CA GLY A 32 -6.44 -3.54 -21.15
C GLY A 32 -5.46 -3.51 -19.97
N SER A 33 -4.58 -4.51 -19.88
CA SER A 33 -3.55 -4.56 -18.83
C SER A 33 -2.49 -3.45 -18.96
N LEU A 34 -2.30 -2.91 -20.16
CA LEU A 34 -1.40 -1.77 -20.37
C LEU A 34 -1.90 -0.52 -19.64
N GLY A 35 -3.21 -0.44 -19.35
CA GLY A 35 -3.78 0.59 -18.49
C GLY A 35 -3.07 0.72 -17.14
N PHE A 36 -2.67 -0.41 -16.52
CA PHE A 36 -1.94 -0.41 -15.25
C PHE A 36 -0.56 0.27 -15.32
N VAL A 37 0.05 0.33 -16.50
CA VAL A 37 1.36 1.00 -16.69
C VAL A 37 1.21 2.52 -16.72
N TRP A 38 0.03 3.03 -17.08
CA TRP A 38 -0.26 4.46 -17.11
C TRP A 38 -1.01 4.96 -15.87
N MET A 39 -1.43 4.05 -14.99
CA MET A 39 -2.09 4.38 -13.74
C MET A 39 -1.08 5.00 -12.76
N SER A 40 -1.55 5.98 -11.98
CA SER A 40 -0.75 6.53 -10.88
C SER A 40 -0.55 5.48 -9.78
N GLU A 41 0.39 5.72 -8.87
CA GLU A 41 0.56 4.85 -7.70
C GLU A 41 -0.73 4.79 -6.86
N GLU A 42 -1.45 5.91 -6.75
CA GLU A 42 -2.75 5.96 -6.06
C GLU A 42 -3.81 5.07 -6.74
N ASP A 43 -3.90 5.13 -8.09
CA ASP A 43 -4.83 4.30 -8.86
C ASP A 43 -4.50 2.80 -8.73
N LEU A 44 -3.22 2.47 -8.55
CA LEU A 44 -2.74 1.11 -8.29
C LEU A 44 -2.95 0.66 -6.83
N GLY A 45 -3.43 1.56 -5.97
CA GLY A 45 -3.74 1.28 -4.57
C GLY A 45 -2.55 1.41 -3.63
N PHE A 46 -1.50 2.15 -4.00
CA PHE A 46 -0.46 2.56 -3.06
C PHE A 46 -0.99 3.63 -2.09
N ASP A 47 -0.42 3.67 -0.90
CA ASP A 47 -0.78 4.65 0.12
C ASP A 47 -0.12 6.01 -0.21
N PRO A 48 -0.90 7.07 -0.52
CA PRO A 48 -0.37 8.37 -0.88
C PRO A 48 0.30 9.11 0.30
N THR A 49 0.08 8.65 1.54
CA THR A 49 0.68 9.29 2.72
C THR A 49 2.18 9.01 2.83
N ILE A 50 2.66 7.92 2.22
CA ILE A 50 4.08 7.55 2.20
C ILE A 50 4.71 8.12 0.93
N GLN A 51 5.49 9.18 1.10
CA GLN A 51 6.20 9.83 0.00
C GLN A 51 7.63 9.29 -0.09
N GLN A 52 8.19 9.33 -1.30
CA GLN A 52 9.58 8.94 -1.55
C GLN A 52 10.30 10.00 -2.38
N ILE A 53 11.39 10.56 -1.84
CA ILE A 53 12.29 11.48 -2.55
C ILE A 53 13.72 10.95 -2.44
N ASP A 54 14.44 10.86 -3.56
CA ASP A 54 15.84 10.39 -3.63
C ASP A 54 16.12 9.03 -2.94
N GLY A 55 15.10 8.17 -2.87
CA GLY A 55 15.17 6.86 -2.23
C GLY A 55 14.90 6.87 -0.72
N GLU A 56 14.76 8.04 -0.10
CA GLU A 56 14.29 8.18 1.27
C GLU A 56 12.76 8.25 1.32
N ARG A 57 12.16 7.54 2.26
CA ARG A 57 10.71 7.54 2.48
C ARG A 57 10.36 8.34 3.70
N PHE A 58 9.30 9.14 3.60
CA PHE A 58 8.83 9.95 4.71
C PHE A 58 7.31 10.13 4.66
N ILE A 59 6.76 10.57 5.77
CA ILE A 59 5.34 10.89 5.93
C ILE A 59 5.27 12.32 6.48
N GLU A 60 4.40 13.14 5.89
CA GLU A 60 4.06 14.44 6.45
C GLU A 60 2.80 14.30 7.29
N VAL A 61 2.89 14.72 8.55
CA VAL A 61 1.75 14.70 9.48
C VAL A 61 1.55 16.07 10.09
N GLU A 62 0.30 16.47 10.30
CA GLU A 62 -0.02 17.68 11.05
C GLU A 62 -0.35 17.29 12.50
N ARG A 63 0.44 17.78 13.45
CA ARG A 63 0.24 17.53 14.88
C ARG A 63 0.29 18.86 15.64
N ASN A 64 -0.73 19.14 16.44
CA ASN A 64 -0.85 20.38 17.22
C ASN A 64 -0.68 21.67 16.38
N GLY A 65 -1.17 21.65 15.13
CA GLY A 65 -1.06 22.78 14.19
C GLY A 65 0.35 22.99 13.62
N ARG A 66 1.22 21.97 13.71
CA ARG A 66 2.57 21.96 13.12
C ARG A 66 2.69 20.78 12.17
N SER A 67 3.21 21.05 10.98
CA SER A 67 3.62 19.99 10.05
C SER A 67 4.94 19.40 10.51
N GLU A 68 4.95 18.09 10.77
CA GLU A 68 6.14 17.31 11.11
C GLU A 68 6.44 16.34 9.96
N CYS A 69 7.71 16.28 9.56
CA CYS A 69 8.20 15.30 8.59
C CYS A 69 8.79 14.10 9.36
N ILE A 70 8.19 12.92 9.19
CA ILE A 70 8.62 11.67 9.82
C ILE A 70 9.36 10.84 8.78
N VAL A 71 10.65 10.62 8.99
CA VAL A 71 11.51 9.83 8.09
C VAL A 71 11.43 8.35 8.48
N ILE A 72 11.27 7.48 7.48
CA ILE A 72 11.21 6.02 7.66
C ILE A 72 12.63 5.44 7.58
N ASP A 73 13.16 4.99 8.71
CA ASP A 73 14.53 4.46 8.83
C ASP A 73 14.65 3.01 8.38
N GLY A 74 13.61 2.22 8.62
CA GLY A 74 13.68 0.79 8.34
C GLY A 74 12.45 0.00 8.77
N LEU A 75 12.31 -1.18 8.19
CA LEU A 75 11.21 -2.08 8.49
C LEU A 75 11.45 -2.80 9.84
N ILE A 76 10.46 -2.76 10.73
CA ILE A 76 10.44 -3.59 11.94
C ILE A 76 9.71 -4.90 11.65
N VAL A 77 8.49 -4.81 11.12
CA VAL A 77 7.69 -5.99 10.79
C VAL A 77 6.77 -5.68 9.62
N ARG A 78 6.61 -6.65 8.71
CA ARG A 78 5.59 -6.62 7.64
C ARG A 78 4.85 -7.94 7.63
N LYS A 79 3.54 -7.92 7.89
CA LYS A 79 2.68 -9.10 7.71
C LYS A 79 2.14 -9.13 6.28
N LEU A 80 2.75 -9.96 5.45
CA LEU A 80 2.28 -10.24 4.09
C LEU A 80 1.07 -11.18 4.17
N CYS A 81 -0.13 -10.61 4.31
CA CYS A 81 -1.37 -11.38 4.31
C CYS A 81 -2.42 -10.72 3.41
N MET A 82 -3.13 -11.53 2.63
CA MET A 82 -4.30 -11.08 1.86
C MET A 82 -5.52 -10.83 2.77
N VAL A 83 -5.67 -11.67 3.80
CA VAL A 83 -6.77 -11.57 4.78
C VAL A 83 -6.20 -11.17 6.13
N GLY A 84 -6.68 -10.05 6.68
CA GLY A 84 -6.24 -9.50 7.96
C GLY A 84 -5.99 -8.00 7.87
N ARG A 85 -5.22 -7.47 8.84
CA ARG A 85 -4.89 -6.04 8.92
C ARG A 85 -3.73 -5.60 8.03
N ALA A 86 -3.02 -6.56 7.42
CA ALA A 86 -1.82 -6.32 6.61
C ALA A 86 -0.81 -5.37 7.29
N THR A 87 -0.66 -5.50 8.61
CA THR A 87 0.09 -4.53 9.42
C THR A 87 1.55 -4.47 9.01
N THR A 88 2.04 -3.26 8.81
CA THR A 88 3.45 -2.95 8.63
C THR A 88 3.87 -1.94 9.69
N CYS A 89 4.93 -2.25 10.43
CA CYS A 89 5.53 -1.29 11.35
C CYS A 89 6.93 -0.94 10.89
N TRP A 90 7.27 0.33 10.98
CA TRP A 90 8.59 0.86 10.67
C TRP A 90 9.17 1.58 11.86
N LYS A 91 10.50 1.54 11.93
CA LYS A 91 11.28 2.47 12.74
C LYS A 91 11.35 3.79 11.99
N SER A 92 11.17 4.87 12.71
CA SER A 92 11.21 6.22 12.15
C SER A 92 11.75 7.22 13.14
N HIS A 93 11.96 8.46 12.68
CA HIS A 93 12.27 9.60 13.53
C HIS A 93 11.65 10.87 12.93
N VAL A 94 11.51 11.91 13.75
CA VAL A 94 11.12 13.25 13.26
C VAL A 94 12.36 13.90 12.66
N LYS A 95 12.27 14.41 11.43
CA LYS A 95 13.40 15.01 10.71
C LYS A 95 14.14 16.08 11.51
N ASP A 96 13.40 16.91 12.24
CA ASP A 96 13.94 17.98 13.07
C ASP A 96 14.51 17.49 14.42
N TYR A 97 14.16 16.27 14.85
CA TYR A 97 14.52 15.68 16.15
C TYR A 97 14.91 14.19 15.99
N PRO A 98 16.03 13.89 15.30
CA PRO A 98 16.44 12.53 14.97
C PRO A 98 16.76 11.66 16.19
N GLU A 99 17.00 12.26 17.35
CA GLU A 99 17.21 11.58 18.63
C GLU A 99 15.94 10.97 19.23
N THR A 100 14.76 11.33 18.70
CA THR A 100 13.47 10.82 19.17
C THR A 100 12.98 9.70 18.24
N PRO A 101 13.26 8.43 18.56
CA PRO A 101 12.77 7.33 17.75
C PRO A 101 11.26 7.20 17.88
N LEU A 102 10.62 6.96 16.75
CA LEU A 102 9.20 6.68 16.60
C LEU A 102 9.00 5.30 15.97
N VAL A 103 7.78 4.79 16.13
CA VAL A 103 7.30 3.64 15.39
C VAL A 103 6.07 4.06 14.63
N ILE A 104 6.15 4.02 13.30
CA ILE A 104 4.96 4.11 12.46
C ILE A 104 4.35 2.72 12.41
N LYS A 105 3.04 2.65 12.62
CA LYS A 105 2.24 1.46 12.39
C LYS A 105 1.20 1.77 11.34
N ASP A 106 1.39 1.23 10.15
CA ASP A 106 0.37 1.18 9.12
C ASP A 106 -0.40 -0.13 9.27
N SER A 107 -1.72 -0.01 9.33
CA SER A 107 -2.60 -1.16 9.34
C SER A 107 -3.95 -0.75 8.81
N TRP A 108 -4.54 -1.63 8.00
CA TRP A 108 -5.92 -1.44 7.60
C TRP A 108 -6.85 -1.66 8.79
N GLN A 109 -7.75 -0.71 8.99
CA GLN A 109 -8.75 -0.73 10.04
C GLN A 109 -10.12 -0.29 9.49
N PRO A 110 -11.20 -1.05 9.74
CA PRO A 110 -12.55 -0.59 9.47
C PRO A 110 -12.86 0.68 10.27
N LEU A 111 -13.57 1.64 9.67
CA LEU A 111 -13.94 2.91 10.32
C LEU A 111 -14.79 2.70 11.57
N GLU A 112 -15.45 1.55 11.71
CA GLU A 112 -16.29 1.21 12.85
C GLU A 112 -15.49 0.78 14.10
N ARG A 113 -14.16 0.64 14.00
CA ARG A 113 -13.31 0.27 15.14
C ARG A 113 -12.61 1.47 15.75
N ASP A 114 -12.51 1.47 17.07
CA ASP A 114 -11.76 2.48 17.84
C ASP A 114 -10.29 2.55 17.43
N GLU A 115 -9.76 3.76 17.33
CA GLU A 115 -8.36 4.01 16.97
C GLU A 115 -7.41 3.33 17.97
N GLU A 116 -6.59 2.40 17.49
CA GLU A 116 -5.67 1.65 18.35
C GLU A 116 -4.63 2.55 19.02
N GLY A 117 -4.33 3.71 18.42
CA GLY A 117 -3.43 4.71 19.01
C GLY A 117 -3.91 5.26 20.35
N GLU A 118 -5.22 5.37 20.55
CA GLU A 118 -5.81 5.82 21.82
C GLU A 118 -5.62 4.79 22.94
N MET A 119 -5.44 3.51 22.59
CA MET A 119 -5.20 2.43 23.57
C MET A 119 -3.76 2.42 24.11
N LEU A 120 -2.85 3.17 23.49
CA LEU A 120 -1.43 3.21 23.83
C LEU A 120 -1.04 4.45 24.66
N LYS A 121 -2.02 5.26 25.06
CA LYS A 121 -1.84 6.47 25.88
C LYS A 121 -1.78 6.19 27.37
#